data_AF-A0A0B8P7T7-F1
#
_entry.id   AF-A0A0B8P7T7-F1
#
_cell.length_a   1.000
_cell.length_b   1.000
_cell.length_c   1.000
_cell.angle_alpha   90.00
_cell.angle_beta   90.00
_cell.angle_gamma   90.00
#
_symmetry.space_group_name_H-M   'P 1'
#
loop_
_entity.id
_entity.type
_entity.pdbx_description
1 polymer ?
#
loop_
_entity_poly.entity_id
_entity_poly.type
_entity_poly.pdbx_seq_one_letter_code
_entity_poly.pdbx_strand_id
1 'polypeptide(L)'
;MGEVAQTRKGFDIIQGDNSIFMLVEGVVAILIVALFALVYRANVNDAKTLDDQRQLTLKQQWVRMYEKNFAFLMLTPAAAAALLFIILPIAITVMVAFTNYSAPNHIPPRSLVDWVGFKNFVALFELKIWSGTFFGVATWTVIWAVCATVFTFGFGFILALAVENKDIKFKKAWRLIFILPYAIPAS
;
A
#
# COMPACT_ATOMS: atom_id res chain seq x y z
N MET A 1 7.15 -19.54 13.72
CA MET A 1 8.34 -18.69 13.91
C MET A 1 9.52 -19.65 14.03
N GLY A 2 10.66 -19.36 13.39
CA GLY A 2 11.72 -20.35 13.15
C GLY A 2 12.18 -21.06 14.42
N GLU A 3 12.52 -22.34 14.31
CA GLU A 3 12.86 -23.15 15.47
C GLU A 3 14.37 -23.18 15.73
N VAL A 4 15.19 -22.86 14.71
CA VAL A 4 16.64 -23.03 14.79
C VAL A 4 17.36 -21.71 14.53
N ALA A 5 17.94 -21.13 15.59
CA ALA A 5 18.88 -20.01 15.48
C ALA A 5 20.22 -20.49 14.88
N GLN A 6 20.93 -19.60 14.19
CA GLN A 6 22.23 -19.91 13.59
C GLN A 6 23.23 -20.43 14.64
N THR A 7 23.62 -21.71 14.53
CA THR A 7 24.62 -22.32 15.40
C THR A 7 25.96 -22.41 14.68
N ARG A 8 27.04 -21.96 15.33
CA ARG A 8 28.41 -22.14 14.84
C ARG A 8 28.97 -23.48 15.34
N LYS A 9 29.26 -24.43 14.44
CA LYS A 9 30.04 -25.64 14.77
C LYS A 9 31.44 -25.50 14.19
N GLY A 10 32.41 -25.12 15.02
CA GLY A 10 33.81 -24.94 14.59
C GLY A 10 34.00 -23.73 13.67
N PHE A 11 34.53 -23.94 12.45
CA PHE A 11 34.70 -22.91 11.42
C PHE A 11 33.51 -22.81 10.46
N ASP A 12 32.57 -23.76 10.49
CA ASP A 12 31.40 -23.77 9.63
C ASP A 12 30.22 -23.03 10.28
N ILE A 13 29.67 -22.10 9.51
CA ILE A 13 28.51 -21.31 9.88
C ILE A 13 27.28 -22.01 9.30
N ILE A 14 26.54 -22.74 10.14
CA ILE A 14 25.27 -23.35 9.76
C ILE A 14 24.20 -22.27 9.86
N GLN A 15 23.74 -21.75 8.71
CA GLN A 15 22.72 -20.71 8.64
C GLN A 15 21.39 -21.25 9.21
N GLY A 16 20.88 -20.60 10.26
CA GLY A 16 19.58 -20.93 10.86
C GLY A 16 18.41 -20.35 10.07
N ASP A 17 17.19 -20.66 10.51
CA ASP A 17 15.96 -20.25 9.83
C ASP A 17 15.80 -18.73 9.87
N ASN A 18 15.54 -18.14 8.69
CA ASN A 18 15.31 -16.71 8.62
C ASN A 18 13.82 -16.40 8.82
N SER A 19 13.49 -16.03 10.05
CA SER A 19 12.11 -15.73 10.47
C SER A 19 11.43 -14.61 9.68
N ILE A 20 12.20 -13.68 9.08
CA ILE A 20 11.65 -12.64 8.21
C ILE A 20 11.24 -13.22 6.85
N PHE A 21 12.02 -14.15 6.28
CA PHE A 21 11.62 -14.80 5.01
C PHE A 21 10.36 -15.65 5.21
N MET A 22 10.25 -16.42 6.29
CA MET A 22 9.02 -17.17 6.60
C MET A 22 7.80 -16.26 6.80
N LEU A 23 7.99 -15.08 7.41
CA LEU A 23 6.92 -14.09 7.55
C LEU A 23 6.47 -13.56 6.19
N VAL A 24 7.40 -13.21 5.30
CA VAL A 24 7.10 -12.75 3.94
C VAL A 24 6.38 -13.84 3.14
N GLU A 25 6.88 -15.07 3.17
CA GLU A 25 6.27 -16.22 2.51
C GLU A 25 4.85 -16.50 3.02
N GLY A 26 4.63 -16.39 4.34
CA GLY A 26 3.31 -16.52 4.95
C GLY A 26 2.32 -15.44 4.48
N VAL A 27 2.75 -14.18 4.40
CA VAL A 27 1.92 -13.08 3.87
C VAL A 27 1.56 -13.32 2.40
N VAL A 28 2.54 -13.75 1.58
CA VAL A 28 2.29 -14.09 0.17
C VAL A 28 1.31 -15.25 0.04
N ALA A 29 1.46 -16.30 0.84
CA ALA A 29 0.54 -17.44 0.84
C ALA A 29 -0.90 -17.02 1.19
N ILE A 30 -1.08 -16.19 2.23
CA ILE A 30 -2.41 -15.66 2.61
C ILE A 30 -3.02 -14.83 1.47
N LEU A 31 -2.23 -13.98 0.81
CA LEU A 31 -2.71 -13.18 -0.32
C LEU A 31 -3.13 -14.03 -1.51
N ILE A 32 -2.38 -15.09 -1.83
CA ILE A 32 -2.75 -16.04 -2.89
C ILE A 32 -4.06 -16.76 -2.55
N VAL A 33 -4.22 -17.24 -1.31
CA VAL A 33 -5.46 -17.89 -0.85
C VAL A 33 -6.64 -16.92 -0.91
N ALA A 34 -6.45 -15.66 -0.51
CA ALA A 34 -7.48 -14.62 -0.59
C ALA A 34 -7.88 -14.33 -2.04
N LEU A 35 -6.90 -14.20 -2.95
CA LEU A 35 -7.16 -14.03 -4.38
C LEU A 35 -7.93 -15.22 -4.96
N PHE A 36 -7.53 -16.44 -4.61
CA PHE A 36 -8.22 -17.66 -5.02
C PHE A 36 -9.66 -17.68 -4.50
N ALA A 37 -9.90 -17.32 -3.23
CA ALA A 37 -11.23 -17.25 -2.65
C ALA A 37 -12.12 -16.20 -3.33
N LEU A 38 -11.56 -15.05 -3.72
CA LEU A 38 -12.27 -14.02 -4.49
C LEU A 38 -12.67 -14.53 -5.88
N VAL A 39 -11.75 -15.17 -6.59
CA VAL A 39 -12.02 -15.76 -7.91
C VAL A 39 -13.06 -16.88 -7.77
N TYR A 40 -12.95 -17.75 -6.77
CA TYR A 40 -13.93 -18.79 -6.51
C TYR A 40 -15.32 -18.21 -6.22
N ARG A 41 -15.41 -17.18 -5.37
CA ARG A 41 -16.66 -16.48 -5.08
C ARG A 41 -17.25 -15.82 -6.33
N ALA A 42 -16.42 -15.22 -7.17
CA ALA A 42 -16.85 -14.66 -8.44
C ALA A 42 -17.42 -15.74 -9.37
N ASN A 43 -16.76 -16.90 -9.47
CA ASN A 43 -17.24 -18.04 -10.25
C ASN A 43 -18.59 -18.59 -9.72
N VAL A 44 -18.76 -18.72 -8.40
CA VAL A 44 -20.03 -19.19 -7.81
C VAL A 44 -21.16 -18.19 -8.03
N ASN A 45 -20.89 -16.88 -7.92
CA ASN A 45 -21.87 -15.84 -8.18
C ASN A 45 -22.28 -15.79 -9.65
N ASP A 46 -21.33 -16.00 -10.57
CA ASP A 46 -21.61 -16.08 -11.99
C ASP A 46 -22.48 -17.32 -12.29
N ALA A 47 -22.11 -18.49 -11.75
CA ALA A 47 -22.86 -19.74 -11.91
C ALA A 47 -24.34 -19.61 -11.47
N LYS A 48 -24.62 -18.89 -10.38
CA LYS A 48 -26.01 -18.63 -9.91
C LYS A 48 -26.81 -17.74 -10.87
N THR A 49 -26.14 -16.82 -11.57
CA THR A 49 -26.79 -15.93 -12.55
C THR A 49 -27.10 -16.66 -13.85
N LEU A 50 -26.44 -17.81 -14.09
CA LEU A 50 -26.58 -18.65 -15.27
C LEU A 50 -27.66 -19.75 -15.14
N ASP A 51 -28.27 -19.94 -13.96
CA ASP A 51 -29.27 -20.99 -13.70
C ASP A 51 -30.53 -20.88 -14.59
N ASP A 52 -30.85 -19.67 -15.05
CA ASP A 52 -32.01 -19.39 -15.90
C ASP A 52 -31.72 -19.58 -17.42
N GLN A 53 -30.46 -19.88 -17.79
CA GLN A 53 -30.05 -20.03 -19.19
C GLN A 53 -29.28 -21.33 -19.46
N ARG A 54 -29.95 -22.21 -20.21
CA ARG A 54 -29.49 -23.46 -20.84
C ARG A 54 -27.97 -23.52 -21.07
N GLN A 55 -27.34 -24.62 -20.62
CA GLN A 55 -25.92 -24.94 -20.70
C GLN A 55 -25.18 -24.32 -21.90
N LEU A 56 -24.59 -23.15 -21.70
CA LEU A 56 -23.76 -22.48 -22.70
C LEU A 56 -22.43 -23.22 -22.85
N THR A 57 -21.97 -23.43 -24.09
CA THR A 57 -20.64 -23.97 -24.39
C THR A 57 -19.55 -23.01 -23.88
N LEU A 58 -18.38 -23.52 -23.47
CA LEU A 58 -17.25 -22.73 -22.96
C LEU A 58 -16.91 -21.50 -23.84
N LYS A 59 -16.97 -21.66 -25.18
CA LYS A 59 -16.72 -20.57 -26.13
C LYS A 59 -17.76 -19.43 -26.02
N GLN A 60 -19.02 -19.77 -25.80
CA GLN A 60 -20.11 -18.79 -25.67
C GLN A 60 -20.06 -18.07 -24.32
N GLN A 61 -19.58 -18.73 -23.26
CA GLN A 61 -19.37 -18.11 -21.95
C GLN A 61 -18.29 -17.03 -22.00
N TRP A 62 -17.16 -17.29 -22.66
CA TRP A 62 -16.09 -16.31 -22.83
C TRP A 62 -16.54 -15.06 -23.60
N VAL A 63 -17.25 -15.24 -24.71
CA VAL A 63 -17.77 -14.11 -25.52
C VAL A 63 -18.77 -13.29 -24.71
N ARG A 64 -19.69 -13.95 -23.99
CA ARG A 64 -20.69 -13.26 -23.16
C ARG A 64 -20.05 -12.48 -22.01
N MET A 65 -19.05 -13.05 -21.34
CA MET A 65 -18.33 -12.37 -20.27
C MET A 65 -17.59 -11.13 -20.79
N TYR A 66 -16.97 -11.26 -21.96
CA TYR A 66 -16.32 -10.16 -22.64
C TYR A 66 -17.31 -9.06 -23.02
N GLU A 67 -18.49 -9.39 -23.55
CA GLU A 67 -19.51 -8.40 -23.95
C GLU A 67 -20.22 -7.74 -22.75
N LYS A 68 -20.61 -8.52 -21.74
CA LYS A 68 -21.39 -8.05 -20.58
C LYS A 68 -20.55 -7.19 -19.63
N ASN A 69 -19.29 -7.56 -19.41
CA ASN A 69 -18.41 -6.98 -18.39
C ASN A 69 -17.08 -6.49 -18.96
N PHE A 70 -17.04 -6.11 -20.24
CA PHE A 70 -15.83 -5.72 -20.97
C PHE A 70 -14.90 -4.79 -20.18
N ALA A 71 -15.44 -3.67 -19.70
CA ALA A 71 -14.68 -2.66 -18.96
C ALA A 71 -14.10 -3.21 -17.65
N PHE A 72 -14.86 -4.04 -16.94
CA PHE A 72 -14.40 -4.64 -15.69
C PHE A 72 -13.34 -5.72 -15.93
N LEU A 73 -13.53 -6.55 -16.96
CA LEU A 73 -12.59 -7.62 -17.33
C LEU A 73 -11.23 -7.06 -17.76
N MET A 74 -11.22 -5.94 -18.50
CA MET A 74 -9.99 -5.24 -18.88
C MET A 74 -9.28 -4.62 -17.67
N LEU A 75 -10.05 -4.10 -16.71
CA LEU A 75 -9.49 -3.45 -15.52
C LEU A 75 -9.02 -4.46 -14.47
N THR A 76 -9.62 -5.65 -14.39
CA THR A 76 -9.30 -6.66 -13.37
C THR A 76 -7.82 -7.05 -13.28
N PRO A 77 -7.07 -7.35 -14.36
CA PRO A 77 -5.65 -7.71 -14.22
C PRO A 77 -4.80 -6.54 -13.72
N ALA A 78 -5.06 -5.32 -14.19
CA ALA A 78 -4.35 -4.12 -13.74
C ALA A 78 -4.68 -3.81 -12.27
N ALA A 79 -5.94 -3.91 -11.88
CA ALA A 79 -6.38 -3.71 -10.51
C ALA A 79 -5.83 -4.79 -9.56
N ALA A 80 -5.83 -6.05 -9.96
CA ALA A 80 -5.26 -7.15 -9.18
C ALA A 80 -3.76 -6.95 -8.96
N ALA A 81 -3.00 -6.58 -10.01
CA ALA A 81 -1.59 -6.28 -9.88
C ALA A 81 -1.35 -5.08 -8.94
N ALA A 82 -2.07 -3.97 -9.12
CA ALA A 82 -1.94 -2.80 -8.27
C ALA A 82 -2.25 -3.12 -6.80
N LEU A 83 -3.33 -3.87 -6.54
CA LEU A 83 -3.69 -4.30 -5.19
C LEU A 83 -2.61 -5.18 -4.57
N LEU A 84 -2.04 -6.15 -5.32
CA LEU A 84 -0.96 -6.98 -4.82
C LEU A 84 0.28 -6.13 -4.46
N PHE A 85 0.69 -5.21 -5.33
CA PHE A 85 1.85 -4.34 -5.10
C PHE A 85 1.66 -3.36 -3.93
N ILE A 86 0.43 -2.94 -3.63
CA ILE A 86 0.14 -2.05 -2.50
C ILE A 86 0.01 -2.87 -1.21
N ILE A 87 -0.78 -3.95 -1.24
CA ILE A 87 -1.12 -4.71 -0.03
C ILE A 87 0.09 -5.50 0.48
N LEU A 88 0.91 -6.08 -0.40
CA LEU A 88 2.06 -6.89 -0.01
C LEU A 88 3.06 -6.13 0.89
N PRO A 89 3.60 -4.95 0.51
CA PRO A 89 4.53 -4.22 1.36
C PRO A 89 3.86 -3.68 2.63
N ILE A 90 2.57 -3.32 2.56
CA ILE A 90 1.82 -2.85 3.74
C ILE A 90 1.62 -4.00 4.73
N ALA A 91 1.20 -5.17 4.28
CA ALA A 91 1.00 -6.33 5.14
C ALA A 91 2.31 -6.75 5.81
N ILE A 92 3.42 -6.76 5.08
CA ILE A 92 4.75 -7.06 5.64
C ILE A 92 5.15 -6.01 6.68
N THR A 93 5.02 -4.71 6.38
CA THR A 93 5.41 -3.66 7.34
C THR A 93 4.55 -3.68 8.60
N VAL A 94 3.25 -3.91 8.48
CA VAL A 94 2.34 -4.08 9.62
C VAL A 94 2.74 -5.30 10.44
N MET A 95 2.98 -6.45 9.81
CA MET A 95 3.36 -7.68 10.50
C MET A 95 4.71 -7.52 11.24
N VAL A 96 5.68 -6.84 10.63
CA VAL A 96 6.98 -6.52 11.24
C VAL A 96 6.82 -5.55 12.43
N ALA A 97 5.86 -4.63 12.40
CA ALA A 97 5.60 -3.73 13.54
C ALA A 97 5.16 -4.48 14.81
N PHE A 98 4.59 -5.69 14.67
CA PHE A 98 4.21 -6.57 15.79
C PHE A 98 5.33 -7.53 16.23
N THR A 99 6.52 -7.48 15.62
CA THR A 99 7.66 -8.32 15.97
C THR A 99 8.80 -7.55 16.62
N ASN A 100 9.72 -8.23 17.29
CA ASN A 100 10.90 -7.61 17.94
C ASN A 100 12.02 -7.20 16.95
N TYR A 101 11.73 -7.06 15.66
CA TYR A 101 12.73 -6.74 14.64
C TYR A 101 13.36 -5.35 14.90
N SER A 102 14.60 -5.34 15.39
CA SER A 102 15.31 -4.11 15.80
C SER A 102 16.83 -4.25 15.61
N ALA A 103 17.44 -3.28 14.91
CA ALA A 103 18.89 -3.19 14.81
C ALA A 103 19.48 -2.59 16.09
N PRO A 104 20.62 -3.08 16.64
CA PRO A 104 21.54 -4.08 16.09
C PRO A 104 21.39 -5.51 16.66
N ASN A 105 20.56 -5.71 17.68
CA ASN A 105 20.54 -6.94 18.48
C ASN A 105 19.50 -7.99 18.03
N HIS A 106 18.54 -7.63 17.17
CA HIS A 106 17.48 -8.52 16.65
C HIS A 106 17.46 -8.59 15.11
N ILE A 107 18.63 -8.84 14.52
CA ILE A 107 18.79 -9.01 13.07
C ILE A 107 18.99 -10.51 12.77
N PRO A 108 18.11 -11.15 11.96
CA PRO A 108 18.35 -12.50 11.46
C PRO A 108 19.66 -12.55 10.66
N PRO A 109 20.46 -13.63 10.76
CA PRO A 109 20.12 -14.99 11.22
C PRO A 109 20.57 -15.32 12.66
N ARG A 110 21.06 -14.34 13.43
CA ARG A 110 21.65 -14.55 14.77
C ARG A 110 20.61 -14.62 15.91
N SER A 111 19.40 -14.12 15.69
CA SER A 111 18.30 -14.11 16.67
C SER A 111 16.98 -14.38 15.96
N LEU A 112 16.10 -15.14 16.62
CA LEU A 112 14.76 -15.40 16.13
C LEU A 112 13.89 -14.15 16.33
N VAL A 113 13.03 -13.88 15.36
CA VAL A 113 12.09 -12.77 15.41
C VAL A 113 10.81 -13.27 16.05
N ASP A 114 10.52 -12.80 17.25
CA ASP A 114 9.36 -13.20 18.04
C ASP A 114 8.22 -12.20 17.91
N TRP A 115 6.99 -12.71 18.04
CA TRP A 115 5.79 -11.89 18.11
C TRP A 115 5.71 -11.20 19.46
N VAL A 116 5.87 -9.88 19.47
CA VAL A 116 5.79 -9.06 20.71
C VAL A 116 4.44 -8.37 20.88
N GLY A 117 3.55 -8.51 19.89
CA GLY A 117 2.21 -7.92 19.93
C GLY A 117 2.28 -6.39 20.05
N PHE A 118 1.53 -5.82 20.99
CA PHE A 118 1.41 -4.36 21.12
C PHE A 118 2.55 -3.68 21.89
N LYS A 119 3.55 -4.44 22.38
CA LYS A 119 4.64 -3.89 23.19
C LYS A 119 5.40 -2.77 22.49
N ASN A 120 5.65 -2.92 21.18
CA ASN A 120 6.32 -1.90 20.39
C ASN A 120 5.54 -0.58 20.36
N PHE A 121 4.21 -0.66 20.22
CA PHE A 121 3.34 0.53 20.18
C PHE A 121 3.28 1.23 21.53
N VAL A 122 3.18 0.47 22.63
CA VAL A 122 3.17 1.03 23.99
C VAL A 122 4.52 1.70 24.32
N ALA A 123 5.64 1.07 23.92
CA ALA A 123 6.98 1.61 24.12
C ALA A 123 7.19 2.99 23.46
N LEU A 124 6.50 3.28 22.34
CA LEU A 124 6.53 4.61 21.70
C LEU A 124 6.01 5.72 22.62
N PHE A 125 5.04 5.42 23.49
CA PHE A 125 4.42 6.39 24.39
C PHE A 125 5.09 6.44 25.76
N GLU A 126 5.59 5.30 26.28
CA GLU A 126 6.22 5.22 27.59
C GLU A 126 7.65 5.77 27.62
N LEU A 127 8.43 5.59 26.55
CA LEU A 127 9.81 6.05 26.50
C LEU A 127 9.85 7.55 26.21
N LYS A 128 10.27 8.35 27.21
CA LYS A 128 10.32 9.83 27.16
C LYS A 128 11.03 10.40 25.92
N ILE A 129 12.05 9.73 25.41
CA ILE A 129 12.75 10.13 24.17
C ILE A 129 11.89 9.88 22.92
N TRP A 130 11.22 8.72 22.85
CA TRP A 130 10.44 8.32 21.68
C TRP A 130 9.13 9.09 21.60
N SER A 131 8.47 9.32 22.74
CA SER A 131 7.23 10.09 22.80
C SER A 131 7.46 11.55 22.44
N GLY A 132 8.56 12.16 22.91
CA GLY A 132 8.95 13.52 22.54
C GLY A 132 9.13 13.70 21.03
N THR A 133 9.87 12.80 20.39
CA THR A 133 10.06 12.82 18.92
C THR A 133 8.76 12.55 18.17
N PHE A 134 7.98 11.56 18.61
CA PHE A 134 6.70 11.22 17.98
C PHE A 134 5.73 12.40 17.97
N PHE A 135 5.48 13.01 19.14
CA PHE A 135 4.58 14.16 19.23
C PHE A 135 5.13 15.40 18.52
N GLY A 136 6.46 15.60 18.53
CA GLY A 136 7.11 16.67 17.79
C GLY A 136 6.86 16.55 16.28
N VAL A 137 7.12 15.38 15.70
CA VAL A 137 6.89 15.12 14.27
C VAL A 137 5.40 15.15 13.95
N ALA A 138 4.55 14.50 14.74
CA ALA A 138 3.10 14.47 14.51
C ALA A 138 2.48 15.87 14.52
N THR A 139 2.86 16.70 15.50
CA THR A 139 2.39 18.10 15.59
C THR A 139 2.89 18.90 14.40
N TRP A 140 4.16 18.75 14.02
CA TRP A 140 4.72 19.39 12.84
C TRP A 140 3.98 18.99 11.56
N THR A 141 3.72 17.70 11.36
CA THR A 141 2.98 17.20 10.19
C THR A 141 1.57 17.77 10.13
N VAL A 142 0.86 17.83 11.25
CA VAL A 142 -0.51 18.37 11.30
C VAL A 142 -0.52 19.87 11.03
N ILE A 143 0.34 20.65 11.70
CA ILE A 143 0.45 22.10 11.48
C ILE A 143 0.81 22.36 10.01
N TRP A 144 1.80 21.64 9.48
CA TRP A 144 2.23 21.81 8.11
C TRP A 144 1.13 21.44 7.12
N ALA A 145 0.43 20.32 7.31
CA ALA A 145 -0.67 19.91 6.43
C ALA A 145 -1.82 20.92 6.42
N VAL A 146 -2.21 21.43 7.59
CA VAL A 146 -3.27 22.44 7.71
C VAL A 146 -2.84 23.74 7.05
N CYS A 147 -1.65 24.27 7.39
CA CYS A 147 -1.12 25.49 6.80
C CYS A 147 -0.99 25.36 5.28
N ALA A 148 -0.35 24.29 4.80
CA ALA A 148 -0.17 24.04 3.37
C ALA A 148 -1.52 23.97 2.64
N THR A 149 -2.52 23.29 3.20
CA THR A 149 -3.86 23.19 2.59
C THR A 149 -4.54 24.55 2.54
N VAL A 150 -4.53 25.31 3.63
CA VAL A 150 -5.17 26.64 3.70
C VAL A 150 -4.50 27.62 2.75
N PHE A 151 -3.16 27.67 2.74
CA PHE A 151 -2.43 28.57 1.84
C PHE A 151 -2.59 28.16 0.38
N THR A 152 -2.42 26.89 0.02
CA THR A 152 -2.54 26.45 -1.38
C THR A 152 -3.94 26.65 -1.92
N PHE A 153 -4.97 26.33 -1.14
CA PHE A 153 -6.36 26.58 -1.52
C PHE A 153 -6.69 28.07 -1.57
N GLY A 154 -6.30 28.83 -0.54
CA GLY A 154 -6.55 30.27 -0.47
C GLY A 154 -5.91 31.04 -1.62
N PHE A 155 -4.60 30.84 -1.84
CA PHE A 155 -3.89 31.45 -2.96
C PHE A 155 -4.42 30.96 -4.30
N GLY A 156 -4.68 29.66 -4.46
CA GLY A 156 -5.25 29.11 -5.69
C GLY A 156 -6.61 29.72 -6.04
N PHE A 157 -7.47 29.90 -5.04
CA PHE A 157 -8.78 30.52 -5.21
C PHE A 157 -8.69 32.02 -5.55
N ILE A 158 -7.85 32.77 -4.84
CA ILE A 158 -7.63 34.20 -5.12
C ILE A 158 -7.06 34.40 -6.54
N LEU A 159 -6.08 33.60 -6.94
CA LEU A 159 -5.51 33.66 -8.30
C LEU A 159 -6.54 33.29 -9.36
N ALA A 160 -7.39 32.29 -9.11
CA ALA A 160 -8.47 31.92 -10.02
C ALA A 160 -9.47 33.06 -10.21
N LEU A 161 -9.92 33.70 -9.12
CA LEU A 161 -10.80 34.87 -9.19
C LEU A 161 -10.14 36.05 -9.90
N ALA A 162 -8.86 36.32 -9.62
CA ALA A 162 -8.12 37.39 -10.26
C ALA A 162 -8.07 37.20 -11.78
N VAL A 163 -7.74 35.99 -12.26
CA VAL A 163 -7.66 35.67 -13.69
C VAL A 163 -9.03 35.70 -14.39
N GLU A 164 -10.10 35.37 -13.67
CA GLU A 164 -11.45 35.35 -14.23
C GLU A 164 -12.03 36.75 -14.44
N ASN A 165 -11.61 37.76 -13.66
CA ASN A 165 -12.07 39.14 -13.80
C ASN A 165 -11.98 39.65 -15.26
N LYS A 166 -13.03 40.34 -15.71
CA LYS A 166 -13.21 40.76 -17.12
C LYS A 166 -12.24 41.87 -17.56
N ASP A 167 -11.65 42.61 -16.61
CA ASP A 167 -10.74 43.72 -16.86
C ASP A 167 -9.28 43.31 -17.17
N ILE A 168 -8.94 42.02 -17.03
CA ILE A 168 -7.58 41.54 -17.31
C ILE A 168 -7.38 41.34 -18.82
N LYS A 169 -6.46 42.13 -19.39
CA LYS A 169 -5.98 41.99 -20.76
C LYS A 169 -4.99 40.81 -20.86
N PHE A 170 -4.99 40.08 -21.99
CA PHE A 170 -4.12 38.93 -22.27
C PHE A 170 -4.32 37.68 -21.38
N LYS A 171 -5.57 37.29 -21.11
CA LYS A 171 -5.91 36.08 -20.30
C LYS A 171 -5.19 34.78 -20.71
N LYS A 172 -4.90 34.59 -22.00
CA LYS A 172 -4.16 33.40 -22.49
C LYS A 172 -2.71 33.36 -22.00
N ALA A 173 -2.02 34.51 -21.91
CA ALA A 173 -0.64 34.58 -21.42
C ALA A 173 -0.56 34.25 -19.93
N TRP A 174 -1.50 34.78 -19.13
CA TRP A 174 -1.59 34.48 -17.69
C TRP A 174 -1.83 32.99 -17.42
N ARG A 175 -2.74 32.34 -18.16
CA ARG A 175 -2.97 30.89 -18.03
C ARG A 175 -1.71 30.08 -18.36
N LEU A 176 -0.95 30.49 -19.38
CA LEU A 176 0.30 29.82 -19.75
C LEU A 176 1.35 29.95 -18.64
N ILE A 177 1.53 31.15 -18.07
CA ILE A 177 2.46 31.40 -16.96
C ILE A 177 2.12 30.54 -15.74
N PHE A 178 0.83 30.32 -15.44
CA PHE A 178 0.43 29.48 -14.31
C PHE A 178 0.57 27.98 -14.55
N ILE A 179 0.54 27.52 -15.81
CA ILE A 179 0.76 26.11 -16.17
C ILE A 179 2.25 25.78 -16.27
N LEU A 180 3.09 26.77 -16.59
CA LEU A 180 4.53 26.59 -16.80
C LEU A 180 5.28 25.93 -15.61
N PRO A 181 5.03 26.28 -14.34
CA PRO A 181 5.65 25.62 -13.19
C PRO A 181 5.30 24.13 -13.09
N TYR A 182 4.12 23.73 -13.57
CA TYR A 182 3.71 22.32 -13.61
C TYR A 182 4.40 21.55 -14.75
N ALA A 183 4.73 22.24 -15.85
CA ALA A 183 5.38 21.64 -17.01
C ALA A 183 6.89 21.45 -16.84
N ILE A 184 7.52 22.20 -15.92
CA ILE A 184 8.94 22.03 -15.60
C ILE A 184 9.07 20.90 -14.58
N PRO A 185 9.73 19.78 -14.91
CA PRO A 185 9.95 18.72 -13.93
C PRO A 185 10.81 19.28 -12.79
N ALA A 186 10.35 19.10 -11.55
CA ALA A 186 11.15 19.35 -10.36
C ALA A 186 12.22 18.24 -10.27
N SER A 187 13.31 18.44 -11.01
CA SER A 187 14.54 17.67 -10.91
C SER A 187 15.32 18.02 -9.66
#